data_AF-A0A2L2Z3C4-F1
#
_entry.id   AF-A0A2L2Z3C4-F1
#
_cell.length_a   1.000
_cell.length_b   1.000
_cell.length_c   1.000
_cell.angle_alpha   90.00
_cell.angle_beta   90.00
_cell.angle_gamma   90.00
#
_symmetry.space_group_name_H-M   'P 1'
#
loop_
_entity.id
_entity.type
_entity.pdbx_description
1 polymer ?
#
loop_
_entity_poly.entity_id
_entity_poly.type
_entity_poly.pdbx_seq_one_letter_code
_entity_poly.pdbx_strand_id
1 'polypeptide(L)' 'KKGKAHQCTYCSYSTILKTDLTRHIRTHTGEKPFQCTTCYKSFAQKSSLKSHIVVHFKNQGL' A
#
# COMPACT_ATOMS: atom_id res chain seq x y z
N LYS A 1 -1.92 -14.78 -25.36
CA LYS A 1 -1.20 -15.64 -24.39
C LYS A 1 -1.71 -15.30 -22.98
N LYS A 2 -2.38 -16.22 -22.27
CA LYS A 2 -2.81 -15.99 -20.88
C LYS A 2 -1.55 -15.96 -20.00
N GLY A 3 -1.22 -14.80 -19.43
CA GLY A 3 -0.05 -14.64 -18.56
C GLY A 3 -0.18 -15.50 -17.30
N LYS A 4 0.95 -16.02 -16.80
CA LYS A 4 0.98 -16.81 -15.56
C LYS A 4 0.51 -15.94 -14.39
N ALA A 5 -0.49 -16.39 -13.65
CA ALA A 5 -0.98 -15.69 -12.46
C ALA A 5 -0.02 -15.85 -11.28
N HIS A 6 0.12 -14.79 -10.50
CA HIS A 6 0.78 -14.73 -9.21
C HIS A 6 -0.25 -14.98 -8.10
N GLN A 7 -0.03 -16.04 -7.32
CA GLN A 7 -0.93 -16.49 -6.28
C GLN A 7 -0.47 -16.02 -4.90
N CYS A 8 -1.42 -15.69 -4.04
CA CYS A 8 -1.15 -15.41 -2.64
C CYS A 8 -0.89 -16.71 -1.88
N THR A 9 0.06 -16.67 -0.94
CA THR A 9 0.41 -17.79 -0.08
C THR A 9 -0.47 -17.90 1.16
N TYR A 10 -1.22 -16.85 1.50
CA TYR A 10 -2.06 -16.77 2.71
C TYR A 10 -3.55 -16.98 2.42
N CYS A 11 -3.98 -16.83 1.15
CA CYS A 11 -5.37 -17.02 0.74
C CYS A 11 -5.48 -17.34 -0.76
N SER A 12 -6.68 -17.62 -1.25
CA SER A 12 -6.95 -17.97 -2.66
C SER A 12 -6.85 -16.80 -3.65
N TYR A 13 -6.44 -15.61 -3.21
CA TYR A 13 -6.29 -14.45 -4.10
C TYR A 13 -5.21 -14.71 -5.15
N SER A 14 -5.49 -14.35 -6.41
CA SER A 14 -4.53 -14.42 -7.51
C SER A 14 -4.68 -13.23 -8.46
N THR A 15 -3.56 -12.79 -9.02
CA THR A 15 -3.50 -11.66 -9.95
C THR A 15 -2.42 -11.90 -10.99
N ILE A 16 -2.55 -11.35 -12.19
CA ILE A 16 -1.49 -11.41 -13.21
C ILE A 16 -0.33 -10.46 -12.93
N LEU A 17 -0.52 -9.45 -12.07
CA LEU A 17 0.48 -8.43 -11.77
C LEU A 17 1.21 -8.73 -10.46
N LYS A 18 2.53 -8.91 -10.53
CA LYS A 18 3.38 -9.11 -9.33
C LYS A 18 3.23 -7.98 -8.31
N THR A 19 3.14 -6.73 -8.77
CA THR A 19 2.99 -5.54 -7.92
C THR A 19 1.69 -5.56 -7.11
N ASP A 20 0.60 -6.02 -7.70
CA ASP A 20 -0.69 -6.18 -7.02
C ASP A 20 -0.61 -7.29 -5.98
N LEU A 21 0.07 -8.41 -6.29
CA LEU A 21 0.29 -9.46 -5.31
C LEU A 21 1.13 -8.96 -4.14
N THR A 22 2.23 -8.23 -4.37
CA THR A 22 3.06 -7.65 -3.31
C THR A 22 2.23 -6.70 -2.44
N ARG A 23 1.40 -5.84 -3.04
CA ARG A 23 0.50 -4.96 -2.31
C ARG A 23 -0.53 -5.73 -1.50
N HIS A 24 -1.08 -6.80 -2.06
CA HIS A 24 -2.02 -7.69 -1.37
C HIS A 24 -1.36 -8.38 -0.17
N ILE A 25 -0.13 -8.90 -0.29
CA ILE A 25 0.56 -9.57 0.83
C ILE A 25 0.67 -8.67 2.06
N ARG A 26 0.79 -7.35 1.89
CA ARG A 26 0.81 -6.38 2.99
C ARG A 26 -0.46 -6.37 3.85
N THR A 27 -1.60 -6.87 3.33
CA THR A 27 -2.82 -7.01 4.13
C THR A 27 -2.73 -8.14 5.15
N HIS A 28 -1.86 -9.13 4.91
CA HIS A 28 -1.61 -10.23 5.82
C HIS A 28 -0.47 -9.91 6.79
N THR A 29 0.62 -9.34 6.30
CA THR A 29 1.80 -9.04 7.13
C THR A 29 1.66 -7.77 7.95
N GLY A 30 0.73 -6.89 7.59
CA GLY A 30 0.60 -5.57 8.21
C GLY A 30 1.75 -4.61 7.88
N GLU A 31 2.62 -4.96 6.92
CA GLU A 31 3.76 -4.13 6.52
C GLU A 31 3.30 -2.79 5.96
N LYS A 32 3.87 -1.71 6.50
CA LYS A 32 3.54 -0.32 6.14
C LYS A 32 4.81 0.43 5.79
N PRO A 33 5.39 0.21 4.60
CA PRO A 33 6.69 0.78 4.23
C PRO A 33 6.65 2.28 3.95
N PHE A 34 5.46 2.87 3.78
CA PHE A 34 5.33 4.29 3.44
C PHE A 34 5.02 5.10 4.68
N GLN A 35 6.04 5.72 5.26
CA GLN A 35 5.90 6.56 6.45
C GLN A 35 5.73 8.03 6.08
N CYS A 36 4.79 8.72 6.73
CA CYS A 36 4.71 10.17 6.70
C CYS A 36 5.88 10.76 7.48
N THR A 37 6.64 11.67 6.88
CA THR A 37 7.76 12.34 7.55
C THR A 37 7.30 13.42 8.55
N THR A 38 6.07 13.91 8.42
CA THR A 38 5.51 14.94 9.30
C THR A 38 4.98 14.38 10.61
N CYS A 39 4.19 13.29 10.57
CA CYS A 39 3.57 12.71 11.76
C CYS A 39 3.95 11.26 12.04
N TYR A 40 4.91 10.71 11.29
CA TYR A 40 5.43 9.34 11.45
C TYR A 40 4.38 8.22 11.29
N LYS A 41 3.18 8.54 10.80
CA LYS A 41 2.15 7.55 10.50
C LYS A 41 2.53 6.75 9.25
N SER A 42 2.46 5.42 9.36
CA SER A 42 2.83 4.50 8.28
C SER A 42 1.62 3.95 7.51
N PHE A 43 1.80 3.74 6.21
CA PHE A 43 0.79 3.28 5.27
C PHE A 43 1.30 2.10 4.43
N ALA A 44 0.39 1.19 4.06
CA ALA A 44 0.70 0.04 3.20
C ALA A 44 0.85 0.41 1.71
N GLN A 45 0.33 1.58 1.31
CA GLN A 45 0.32 2.05 -0.07
C GLN A 45 0.75 3.52 -0.21
N LYS A 46 1.45 3.82 -1.30
CA LYS A 46 1.91 5.17 -1.64
C LYS A 46 0.74 6.14 -1.90
N SER A 47 -0.33 5.68 -2.54
CA SER A 47 -1.56 6.47 -2.76
C SER A 47 -2.19 6.90 -1.44
N SER A 48 -2.27 6.00 -0.47
CA SER A 48 -2.78 6.31 0.88
C SER A 48 -1.92 7.36 1.59
N LEU A 49 -0.59 7.24 1.51
CA LEU A 49 0.31 8.28 2.03
C LEU A 49 0.11 9.62 1.32
N LYS A 50 0.01 9.63 -0.01
CA LYS A 50 -0.19 10.86 -0.80
C LYS A 50 -1.47 11.60 -0.37
N SER A 51 -2.58 10.88 -0.25
CA SER A 51 -3.85 11.46 0.22
C SER A 51 -3.75 11.94 1.68
N HIS A 52 -3.00 11.23 2.52
CA HIS A 52 -2.79 11.65 3.90
C HIS A 52 -1.96 12.93 4.02
N ILE A 53 -0.92 13.13 3.22
CA ILE A 53 -0.08 14.34 3.29
C ILE A 53 -0.91 15.61 3.01
N VAL A 54 -1.98 15.51 2.22
CA VAL A 54 -2.94 16.62 2.02
C VAL A 54 -3.57 17.10 3.34
N VAL A 55 -3.75 16.21 4.31
CA VAL A 55 -4.25 16.58 5.65
C VAL A 55 -3.25 17.49 6.37
N HIS A 56 -1.94 17.27 6.19
CA HIS A 56 -0.94 18.17 6.72
C HIS A 56 -0.97 19.52 6.04
N PHE A 57 -1.18 19.60 4.73
CA PHE A 57 -1.32 20.90 4.06
C PHE A 57 -2.60 21.66 4.48
N LYS A 58 -3.68 20.96 4.83
CA LYS A 58 -4.91 21.57 5.34
C LYS A 58 -4.81 21.97 6.82
N ASN A 59 -4.07 21.21 7.61
CA ASN A 59 -3.92 21.42 9.06
C ASN A 59 -2.66 22.20 9.45
N GLN A 60 -1.71 22.40 8.52
CA GLN A 60 -0.59 23.34 8.64
C GLN A 60 -1.01 24.68 8.04
N GLY A 61 -2.11 25.24 8.54
CA GLY A 61 -2.49 26.60 8.20
C GLY A 61 -1.29 27.55 8.29
N LEU A 62 -1.30 28.54 7.40
CA LEU A 62 -0.77 29.86 7.73
C LEU A 62 -1.10 30.22 9.19
#